data_AF-A0A095U980-F1
#
_entry.id   AF-A0A095U980-F1
#
_cell.length_a   1.000
_cell.length_b   1.000
_cell.length_c   1.000
_cell.angle_alpha   90.00
_cell.angle_beta   90.00
_cell.angle_gamma   90.00
#
_symmetry.space_group_name_H-M   'P 1'
#
loop_
_entity.id
_entity.type
_entity.pdbx_description
1 polymer ?
#
loop_
_entity_poly.entity_id
_entity_poly.type
_entity_poly.pdbx_seq_one_letter_code
_entity_poly.pdbx_strand_id
1 'polypeptide(L)'
;MDPQPLYLRLANHYRRAIQAGVLAPAQRMPSVRTLVRTHHVSLSTALQACRQLEDDGLIEARPRSGYFVLKPRRTSIPPVGEPDIRQTLGAAQYVGIHDRVSDFVAKCEAHPVSANFALAAAVPEAYPMEALKQAMTRALRQSPQVLVSSVPPQGHPELRAVLARRALANGINATPDDVIVTHGCIEALNLALRAVARPGDTIAVESPAYFGLLQVLESLGMRALEIPTSPQHGLSIEALDLAFQTHGNIRAVVVVPNFQNPLGCVMPEAEKARLVALCERQQVPLIEDDTYGALTDDDTPLPAAKSWDATGNVIYCSSMHKTLAPGMRLGWLIGGRWKARIAMLKFAQSRPNEPLAQIAVAEFMGSRAYDRHLSRLRRHLKAQRDQTAETIAAHFPQGTRLSMPQGGMLLWVEMPGGRSGMDVFEAALRQGIRVAPGSMFSNGTRYDHFLRISCGQRISPDITQALQTLARIVGERPKK
;
A
#
# COMPACT_ATOMS: atom_id res chain seq x y z
N MET A 1 13.47 -30.61 5.24
CA MET A 1 12.22 -29.92 4.86
C MET A 1 11.16 -30.98 4.81
N ASP A 2 10.24 -31.01 5.77
CA ASP A 2 9.13 -31.96 5.68
C ASP A 2 8.25 -31.65 4.47
N PRO A 3 7.87 -32.66 3.68
CA PRO A 3 6.99 -32.46 2.55
C PRO A 3 5.63 -31.94 3.04
N GLN A 4 5.11 -30.91 2.37
CA GLN A 4 3.81 -30.32 2.69
C GLN A 4 2.72 -31.41 2.73
N PRO A 5 1.83 -31.42 3.74
CA PRO A 5 0.76 -32.41 3.88
C PRO A 5 -0.05 -32.61 2.60
N LEU A 6 -0.42 -33.86 2.31
CA LEU A 6 -1.08 -34.24 1.05
C LEU A 6 -2.42 -33.50 0.84
N TYR A 7 -3.19 -33.28 1.92
CA TYR A 7 -4.46 -32.54 1.84
C TYR A 7 -4.25 -31.08 1.43
N LEU A 8 -3.18 -30.42 1.92
CA LEU A 8 -2.85 -29.05 1.54
C LEU A 8 -2.40 -28.98 0.08
N ARG A 9 -1.64 -29.97 -0.41
CA ARG A 9 -1.28 -30.04 -1.83
C ARG A 9 -2.53 -30.16 -2.71
N LEU A 10 -3.49 -30.99 -2.33
CA LEU A 10 -4.76 -31.18 -3.03
C LEU A 10 -5.63 -29.91 -2.99
N ALA A 11 -5.78 -29.28 -1.81
CA ALA A 11 -6.48 -28.01 -1.67
C ALA A 11 -5.83 -26.91 -2.51
N ASN A 12 -4.49 -26.81 -2.51
CA ASN A 12 -3.75 -25.85 -3.33
C ASN A 12 -3.99 -26.06 -4.83
N HIS A 13 -4.10 -27.31 -5.29
CA HIS A 13 -4.40 -27.64 -6.68
C HIS A 13 -5.76 -27.09 -7.12
N TYR A 14 -6.82 -27.37 -6.35
CA TYR A 14 -8.17 -26.88 -6.66
C TYR A 14 -8.33 -25.38 -6.42
N ARG A 15 -7.64 -24.80 -5.43
CA ARG A 15 -7.60 -23.35 -5.23
C ARG A 15 -7.09 -22.63 -6.48
N ARG A 16 -6.02 -23.14 -7.10
CA ARG A 16 -5.52 -22.57 -8.37
C ARG A 16 -6.53 -22.72 -9.50
N ALA A 17 -7.24 -23.85 -9.59
CA ALA A 17 -8.27 -24.05 -10.61
C ALA A 17 -9.46 -23.07 -10.44
N ILE A 18 -9.89 -22.81 -9.21
CA ILE A 18 -10.93 -21.81 -8.89
C ILE A 18 -10.42 -20.40 -9.23
N GLN A 19 -9.20 -20.06 -8.81
CA GLN A 19 -8.58 -18.76 -9.07
C GLN A 19 -8.37 -18.48 -10.56
N ALA A 20 -8.07 -19.52 -11.35
CA ALA A 20 -7.94 -19.44 -12.80
C ALA A 20 -9.28 -19.48 -13.55
N GLY A 21 -10.41 -19.60 -12.84
CA GLY A 21 -11.75 -19.67 -13.44
C GLY A 21 -12.09 -21.01 -14.11
N VAL A 22 -11.22 -22.02 -14.01
CA VAL A 22 -11.49 -23.38 -14.51
C VAL A 22 -12.68 -24.01 -13.79
N LEU A 23 -12.82 -23.71 -12.51
CA LEU A 23 -14.02 -24.00 -11.73
C LEU A 23 -14.72 -22.67 -11.44
N ALA A 24 -15.78 -22.40 -12.19
CA ALA A 24 -16.53 -21.14 -12.11
C ALA A 24 -17.34 -21.04 -10.80
N PRO A 25 -17.66 -19.83 -10.34
CA PRO A 25 -18.60 -19.64 -9.22
C PRO A 25 -19.92 -20.40 -9.43
N ALA A 26 -20.46 -20.97 -8.36
CA ALA A 26 -21.61 -21.87 -8.34
C ALA A 26 -21.45 -23.21 -9.10
N GLN A 27 -20.30 -23.48 -9.70
CA GLN A 27 -20.01 -24.78 -10.29
C GLN A 27 -19.81 -25.84 -9.20
N ARG A 28 -20.29 -27.06 -9.45
CA ARG A 28 -20.10 -28.20 -8.55
C ARG A 28 -18.65 -28.67 -8.57
N MET A 29 -18.05 -28.83 -7.40
CA MET A 29 -16.75 -29.47 -7.22
C MET A 29 -16.84 -30.98 -7.51
N PRO A 30 -15.71 -31.63 -7.87
CA PRO A 30 -15.63 -33.08 -7.86
C PRO A 30 -16.06 -33.63 -6.50
N SER A 31 -16.86 -34.71 -6.50
CA SER A 31 -17.30 -35.33 -5.25
C SER A 31 -16.10 -35.86 -4.46
N VAL A 32 -16.23 -36.01 -3.14
CA VAL A 32 -15.15 -36.58 -2.29
C VAL A 32 -14.69 -37.95 -2.81
N ARG A 33 -15.62 -38.79 -3.29
CA ARG A 33 -15.29 -40.09 -3.91
C ARG A 33 -14.50 -39.93 -5.21
N THR A 34 -14.84 -38.93 -6.02
CA THR A 34 -14.09 -38.57 -7.23
C THR A 34 -12.68 -38.10 -6.87
N LEU A 35 -12.53 -37.26 -5.85
CA LEU A 35 -11.23 -36.78 -5.37
C LEU A 35 -10.34 -37.95 -4.93
N VAL A 36 -10.88 -38.88 -4.13
CA VAL A 36 -10.19 -40.12 -3.71
C VAL A 36 -9.69 -40.92 -4.92
N ARG A 37 -10.56 -41.15 -5.91
CA ARG A 37 -10.22 -41.96 -7.09
C ARG A 37 -9.20 -41.27 -8.01
N THR A 38 -9.40 -39.99 -8.30
CA THR A 38 -8.58 -39.24 -9.27
C THR A 38 -7.19 -38.93 -8.73
N HIS A 39 -7.07 -38.60 -7.43
CA HIS A 39 -5.80 -38.20 -6.82
C HIS A 39 -5.14 -39.32 -6.02
N HIS A 40 -5.74 -40.52 -5.98
CA HIS A 40 -5.26 -41.68 -5.23
C HIS A 40 -4.96 -41.37 -3.76
N VAL A 41 -5.86 -40.62 -3.10
CA VAL A 41 -5.73 -40.18 -1.70
C VAL A 41 -6.75 -40.86 -0.79
N SER A 42 -6.50 -40.92 0.51
CA SER A 42 -7.48 -41.43 1.47
C SER A 42 -8.74 -40.55 1.54
N LEU A 43 -9.87 -41.13 1.97
CA LEU A 43 -11.11 -40.38 2.21
C LEU A 43 -10.91 -39.23 3.20
N SER A 44 -10.15 -39.47 4.27
CA SER A 44 -9.81 -38.44 5.26
C SER A 44 -9.04 -37.28 4.64
N THR A 45 -8.09 -37.56 3.75
CA THR A 45 -7.32 -36.54 3.03
C THR A 45 -8.19 -35.70 2.10
N ALA A 46 -9.09 -36.34 1.34
CA ALA A 46 -10.02 -35.63 0.47
C ALA A 46 -10.99 -34.75 1.27
N LEU A 47 -11.52 -35.24 2.40
CA LEU A 47 -12.38 -34.45 3.29
C LEU A 47 -11.63 -33.27 3.91
N GLN A 48 -10.39 -33.47 4.36
CA GLN A 48 -9.56 -32.38 4.89
C GLN A 48 -9.26 -31.33 3.82
N ALA A 49 -9.03 -31.73 2.57
CA ALA A 49 -8.84 -30.79 1.48
C ALA A 49 -10.12 -29.97 1.20
N CYS A 50 -11.30 -30.61 1.20
CA CYS A 50 -12.57 -29.89 1.08
C CYS A 50 -12.80 -28.94 2.24
N ARG A 51 -12.57 -29.37 3.48
CA ARG A 51 -12.69 -28.49 4.67
C ARG A 51 -11.73 -27.31 4.57
N GLN A 52 -10.48 -27.53 4.16
CA GLN A 52 -9.54 -26.43 3.97
C GLN A 52 -10.05 -25.42 2.93
N LEU A 53 -10.63 -25.88 1.81
CA LEU A 53 -11.20 -25.00 0.80
C LEU A 53 -12.47 -24.27 1.30
N GLU A 54 -13.24 -24.90 2.18
CA GLU A 54 -14.41 -24.30 2.83
C GLU A 54 -13.99 -23.25 3.88
N ASP A 55 -12.99 -23.57 4.70
CA ASP A 55 -12.36 -22.66 5.66
C ASP A 55 -11.72 -21.44 4.94
N ASP A 56 -11.19 -21.65 3.73
CA ASP A 56 -10.68 -20.58 2.87
C ASP A 56 -11.79 -19.76 2.18
N GLY A 57 -13.08 -20.12 2.38
CA GLY A 57 -14.22 -19.45 1.75
C GLY A 57 -14.33 -19.63 0.24
N LEU A 58 -13.71 -20.69 -0.32
CA LEU A 58 -13.69 -20.95 -1.77
C LEU A 58 -14.82 -21.86 -2.22
N ILE A 59 -15.30 -22.74 -1.33
CA ILE A 59 -16.38 -23.67 -1.61
C ILE A 59 -17.36 -23.72 -0.43
N GLU A 60 -18.60 -24.13 -0.69
CA GLU A 60 -19.62 -24.41 0.32
C GLU A 60 -20.13 -25.85 0.21
N ALA A 61 -20.39 -26.49 1.34
CA ALA A 61 -21.09 -27.76 1.38
C ALA A 61 -22.61 -27.55 1.28
N ARG A 62 -23.26 -28.13 0.26
CA ARG A 62 -24.72 -28.17 0.14
C ARG A 62 -25.24 -29.56 0.54
N PRO A 63 -26.16 -29.66 1.53
CA PRO A 63 -26.70 -30.94 1.99
C PRO A 63 -27.21 -31.81 0.84
N ARG A 64 -26.77 -33.08 0.80
CA ARG A 64 -27.10 -34.07 -0.25
C ARG A 64 -26.67 -33.71 -1.69
N SER A 65 -26.07 -32.55 -1.93
CA SER A 65 -25.66 -32.09 -3.26
C SER A 65 -24.13 -32.04 -3.43
N GLY A 66 -23.36 -32.03 -2.35
CA GLY A 66 -21.89 -32.00 -2.38
C GLY A 66 -21.35 -30.58 -2.28
N TYR A 67 -20.12 -30.36 -2.75
CA TYR A 67 -19.44 -29.06 -2.64
C TYR A 67 -19.62 -28.23 -3.91
N PHE A 68 -19.76 -26.92 -3.76
CA PHE A 68 -19.90 -25.95 -4.86
C PHE A 68 -18.94 -24.79 -4.66
N VAL A 69 -18.39 -24.25 -5.74
CA VAL A 69 -17.54 -23.05 -5.68
C VAL A 69 -18.39 -21.86 -5.24
N LEU A 70 -17.95 -21.14 -4.22
CA LEU A 70 -18.65 -19.95 -3.73
C LEU A 70 -18.51 -18.80 -4.72
N LYS A 71 -19.59 -18.03 -4.90
CA LYS A 71 -19.50 -16.70 -5.50
C LYS A 71 -19.07 -15.73 -4.40
N PRO A 72 -17.90 -15.08 -4.50
CA PRO A 72 -17.47 -14.18 -3.45
C PRO A 72 -18.44 -13.02 -3.27
N ARG A 73 -18.95 -12.79 -2.06
CA ARG A 73 -19.91 -11.70 -1.77
C ARG A 73 -19.28 -10.34 -2.02
N ARG A 74 -17.96 -10.21 -1.87
CA ARG A 74 -17.25 -8.96 -2.22
C ARG A 74 -17.49 -8.50 -3.66
N THR A 75 -17.81 -9.42 -4.59
CA THR A 75 -18.15 -9.07 -5.99
C THR A 75 -19.51 -8.41 -6.15
N SER A 76 -20.39 -8.48 -5.14
CA SER A 76 -21.68 -7.78 -5.14
C SER A 76 -21.64 -6.41 -4.46
N ILE A 77 -20.54 -6.06 -3.77
CA ILE A 77 -20.39 -4.69 -3.26
C ILE A 77 -20.13 -3.76 -4.46
N PRO A 78 -20.87 -2.65 -4.60
CA PRO A 78 -20.57 -1.66 -5.63
C PRO A 78 -19.20 -1.03 -5.42
N PRO A 79 -18.47 -0.68 -6.50
CA PRO A 79 -17.25 0.08 -6.37
C PRO A 79 -17.53 1.48 -5.79
N VAL A 80 -16.50 2.06 -5.18
CA VAL A 80 -16.49 3.49 -4.79
C VAL A 80 -16.74 4.35 -6.02
N GLY A 81 -17.53 5.41 -5.86
CA GLY A 81 -17.86 6.33 -6.95
C GLY A 81 -16.64 7.12 -7.46
N GLU A 82 -16.74 7.60 -8.70
CA GLU A 82 -15.78 8.58 -9.22
C GLU A 82 -15.99 9.94 -8.54
N PRO A 83 -14.91 10.70 -8.26
CA PRO A 83 -15.03 12.02 -7.65
C PRO A 83 -15.72 13.02 -8.60
N ASP A 84 -16.54 13.92 -8.05
CA ASP A 84 -17.06 15.07 -8.83
C ASP A 84 -15.90 16.06 -9.06
N ILE A 85 -15.47 16.15 -10.32
CA ILE A 85 -14.36 17.02 -10.75
C ILE A 85 -14.63 18.48 -10.36
N ARG A 86 -15.89 18.93 -10.47
CA ARG A 86 -16.27 20.33 -10.18
C ARG A 86 -16.14 20.68 -8.71
N GLN A 87 -16.30 19.70 -7.83
CA GLN A 87 -16.16 19.90 -6.38
C GLN A 87 -14.70 19.76 -5.92
N THR A 88 -13.82 19.20 -6.75
CA THR A 88 -12.45 18.84 -6.35
C THR A 88 -11.41 19.89 -6.70
N LEU A 89 -11.59 20.60 -7.81
CA LEU A 89 -10.75 21.74 -8.17
C LEU A 89 -11.11 22.95 -7.30
N GLY A 90 -10.52 23.01 -6.11
CA GLY A 90 -10.61 24.15 -5.19
C GLY A 90 -9.39 25.06 -5.27
N ALA A 91 -9.42 26.20 -4.57
CA ALA A 91 -8.22 27.02 -4.40
C ALA A 91 -7.15 26.25 -3.62
N ALA A 92 -5.86 26.46 -3.92
CA ALA A 92 -4.78 25.89 -3.15
C ALA A 92 -4.85 26.35 -1.68
N GLN A 93 -4.79 25.43 -0.73
CA GLN A 93 -4.95 25.76 0.70
C GLN A 93 -3.65 25.51 1.47
N TYR A 94 -3.43 26.31 2.51
CA TYR A 94 -2.51 25.89 3.57
C TYR A 94 -3.11 24.66 4.24
N VAL A 95 -2.29 23.63 4.39
CA VAL A 95 -2.69 22.38 5.00
C VAL A 95 -2.81 22.61 6.51
N GLY A 96 -3.90 22.15 7.12
CA GLY A 96 -4.10 22.14 8.57
C GLY A 96 -4.33 20.71 9.08
N ILE A 97 -3.53 19.77 8.56
CA ILE A 97 -3.71 18.33 8.80
C ILE A 97 -2.93 17.88 10.03
N HIS A 98 -1.89 18.62 10.45
CA HIS A 98 -1.09 18.30 11.63
C HIS A 98 -1.93 18.17 12.88
N ASP A 99 -2.81 19.13 13.16
CA ASP A 99 -3.66 19.07 14.36
C ASP A 99 -4.57 17.84 14.34
N ARG A 100 -5.17 17.54 13.17
CA ARG A 100 -6.05 16.36 13.02
C ARG A 100 -5.27 15.04 13.19
N VAL A 101 -4.09 14.92 12.60
CA VAL A 101 -3.26 13.71 12.72
C VAL A 101 -2.72 13.58 14.13
N SER A 102 -2.35 14.68 14.78
CA SER A 102 -1.85 14.68 16.16
C SER A 102 -2.94 14.27 17.14
N ASP A 103 -4.17 14.80 16.99
CA ASP A 103 -5.35 14.36 17.75
C ASP A 103 -5.64 12.87 17.52
N PHE A 104 -5.62 12.41 16.27
CA PHE A 104 -5.80 11.00 15.92
C PHE A 104 -4.77 10.10 16.62
N VAL A 105 -3.48 10.47 16.57
CA VAL A 105 -2.39 9.71 17.21
C VAL A 105 -2.57 9.71 18.73
N ALA A 106 -2.80 10.87 19.34
CA ALA A 106 -3.00 10.99 20.78
C ALA A 106 -4.19 10.16 21.28
N LYS A 107 -5.32 10.21 20.57
CA LYS A 107 -6.50 9.37 20.85
C LYS A 107 -6.15 7.88 20.74
N CYS A 108 -5.43 7.48 19.68
CA CYS A 108 -4.98 6.10 19.53
C CYS A 108 -4.09 5.64 20.68
N GLU A 109 -3.12 6.45 21.11
CA GLU A 109 -2.19 6.12 22.19
C GLU A 109 -2.88 6.02 23.56
N ALA A 110 -3.90 6.84 23.80
CA ALA A 110 -4.68 6.81 25.03
C ALA A 110 -5.57 5.57 25.19
N HIS A 111 -5.75 4.76 24.14
CA HIS A 111 -6.65 3.60 24.15
C HIS A 111 -5.91 2.28 23.86
N PRO A 112 -6.22 1.21 24.60
CA PRO A 112 -5.69 -0.12 24.32
C PRO A 112 -6.13 -0.58 22.92
N VAL A 113 -5.31 -1.41 22.28
CA VAL A 113 -5.56 -1.90 20.92
C VAL A 113 -5.81 -3.39 20.92
N SER A 114 -6.99 -3.79 20.45
CA SER A 114 -7.36 -5.18 20.17
C SER A 114 -7.20 -5.51 18.69
N ALA A 115 -7.54 -4.56 17.81
CA ALA A 115 -7.36 -4.69 16.37
C ALA A 115 -6.92 -3.35 15.76
N ASN A 116 -5.91 -3.37 14.89
CA ASN A 116 -5.41 -2.17 14.23
C ASN A 116 -5.56 -2.28 12.70
N PHE A 117 -6.62 -1.67 12.19
CA PHE A 117 -6.89 -1.48 10.76
C PHE A 117 -6.46 -0.09 10.26
N ALA A 118 -5.98 0.79 11.14
CA ALA A 118 -5.50 2.12 10.75
C ALA A 118 -4.08 2.07 10.17
N LEU A 119 -3.18 1.25 10.73
CA LEU A 119 -1.77 1.21 10.33
C LEU A 119 -1.57 0.41 9.03
N ALA A 120 -1.01 1.05 8.01
CA ALA A 120 -0.63 0.42 6.75
C ALA A 120 0.69 -0.37 6.88
N ALA A 121 0.66 -1.51 7.59
CA ALA A 121 1.77 -2.45 7.71
C ALA A 121 1.24 -3.87 7.94
N ALA A 122 1.93 -4.88 7.42
CA ALA A 122 1.68 -6.28 7.78
C ALA A 122 2.09 -6.59 9.23
N VAL A 123 1.58 -7.69 9.79
CA VAL A 123 2.03 -8.23 11.08
C VAL A 123 3.54 -8.53 11.08
N PRO A 124 4.24 -8.40 12.23
CA PRO A 124 5.69 -8.59 12.31
C PRO A 124 6.20 -9.91 11.72
N GLU A 125 5.45 -11.00 11.90
CA GLU A 125 5.80 -12.35 11.45
C GLU A 125 5.70 -12.52 9.92
N ALA A 126 5.04 -11.59 9.22
CA ALA A 126 4.99 -11.57 7.77
C ALA A 126 6.32 -11.12 7.14
N TYR A 127 7.19 -10.47 7.93
CA TYR A 127 8.50 -9.97 7.50
C TYR A 127 9.63 -10.98 7.81
N PRO A 128 10.77 -10.92 7.11
CA PRO A 128 11.84 -11.91 7.22
C PRO A 128 12.80 -11.57 8.37
N MET A 129 12.25 -11.43 9.58
CA MET A 129 12.96 -10.96 10.78
C MET A 129 14.25 -11.75 11.06
N GLU A 130 14.18 -13.08 11.09
CA GLU A 130 15.35 -13.92 11.38
C GLU A 130 16.43 -13.82 10.29
N ALA A 131 16.04 -13.68 9.02
CA ALA A 131 17.03 -13.51 7.94
C ALA A 131 17.80 -12.19 8.08
N LEU A 132 17.09 -11.11 8.41
CA LEU A 132 17.68 -9.79 8.64
C LEU A 132 18.57 -9.76 9.89
N LYS A 133 18.11 -10.36 11.00
CA LYS A 133 18.90 -10.53 12.23
C LYS A 133 20.20 -11.29 11.96
N GLN A 134 20.12 -12.39 11.21
CA GLN A 134 21.30 -13.17 10.86
C GLN A 134 22.26 -12.40 9.95
N ALA A 135 21.75 -11.63 8.98
CA ALA A 135 22.57 -10.78 8.12
C ALA A 135 23.28 -9.68 8.92
N MET A 136 22.59 -9.00 9.84
CA MET A 136 23.20 -8.04 10.77
C MET A 136 24.27 -8.69 11.65
N THR A 137 23.99 -9.87 12.22
CA THR A 137 24.96 -10.60 13.05
C THR A 137 26.20 -11.01 12.24
N ARG A 138 26.02 -11.45 10.99
CA ARG A 138 27.15 -11.76 10.09
C ARG A 138 27.98 -10.52 9.80
N ALA A 139 27.33 -9.41 9.45
CA ALA A 139 28.01 -8.14 9.18
C ALA A 139 28.88 -7.69 10.36
N LEU A 140 28.35 -7.77 11.59
CA LEU A 140 29.09 -7.42 12.81
C LEU A 140 30.28 -8.36 13.09
N ARG A 141 30.15 -9.66 12.80
CA ARG A 141 31.25 -10.62 12.98
C ARG A 141 32.36 -10.43 11.94
N GLN A 142 31.98 -10.14 10.71
CA GLN A 142 32.93 -9.98 9.60
C GLN A 142 33.60 -8.61 9.58
N SER A 143 32.91 -7.58 10.08
CA SER A 143 33.37 -6.20 10.02
C SER A 143 32.87 -5.38 11.22
N PRO A 144 33.35 -5.64 12.45
CA PRO A 144 32.92 -4.91 13.65
C PRO A 144 33.17 -3.40 13.57
N GLN A 145 34.16 -2.97 12.79
CA GLN A 145 34.47 -1.55 12.53
C GLN A 145 33.31 -0.79 11.88
N VAL A 146 32.31 -1.49 11.33
CA VAL A 146 31.07 -0.91 10.80
C VAL A 146 30.35 -0.01 11.81
N LEU A 147 30.51 -0.27 13.11
CA LEU A 147 29.90 0.52 14.18
C LEU A 147 30.55 1.89 14.40
N VAL A 148 31.78 2.07 13.93
CA VAL A 148 32.59 3.27 14.13
C VAL A 148 33.05 3.92 12.82
N SER A 149 32.66 3.34 11.68
CA SER A 149 33.03 3.82 10.35
C SER A 149 31.95 4.72 9.76
N SER A 150 32.39 5.72 9.00
CA SER A 150 31.47 6.58 8.25
C SER A 150 30.98 5.91 6.97
N VAL A 151 29.75 6.21 6.56
CA VAL A 151 29.15 5.75 5.30
C VAL A 151 29.29 6.83 4.24
N PRO A 152 29.49 6.48 2.95
CA PRO A 152 29.43 7.46 1.88
C PRO A 152 28.14 8.30 1.93
N PRO A 153 28.16 9.59 1.53
CA PRO A 153 27.01 10.49 1.68
C PRO A 153 25.69 9.97 1.12
N GLN A 154 25.75 9.19 0.04
CA GLN A 154 24.60 8.64 -0.68
C GLN A 154 24.11 7.29 -0.13
N GLY A 155 24.86 6.67 0.79
CA GLY A 155 24.57 5.36 1.37
C GLY A 155 25.57 4.27 0.98
N HIS A 156 25.40 3.09 1.57
CA HIS A 156 26.29 1.94 1.43
C HIS A 156 26.36 1.46 -0.03
N PRO A 157 27.55 1.26 -0.62
CA PRO A 157 27.71 0.93 -2.04
C PRO A 157 26.93 -0.31 -2.49
N GLU A 158 26.96 -1.39 -1.70
CA GLU A 158 26.24 -2.63 -2.06
C GLU A 158 24.72 -2.44 -2.05
N LEU A 159 24.20 -1.63 -1.13
CA LEU A 159 22.77 -1.35 -1.09
C LEU A 159 22.36 -0.56 -2.33
N ARG A 160 23.12 0.49 -2.67
CA ARG A 160 22.87 1.29 -3.89
C ARG A 160 22.90 0.40 -5.14
N ALA A 161 23.85 -0.53 -5.24
CA ALA A 161 23.93 -1.46 -6.36
C ALA A 161 22.73 -2.40 -6.45
N VAL A 162 22.26 -2.94 -5.32
CA VAL A 162 21.07 -3.81 -5.27
C VAL A 162 19.80 -3.03 -5.63
N LEU A 163 19.65 -1.79 -5.12
CA LEU A 163 18.51 -0.93 -5.41
C LEU A 163 18.46 -0.54 -6.89
N ALA A 164 19.58 -0.11 -7.47
CA ALA A 164 19.68 0.20 -8.90
C ALA A 164 19.31 -1.00 -9.77
N ARG A 165 19.84 -2.20 -9.45
CA ARG A 165 19.49 -3.43 -10.16
C ARG A 165 18.00 -3.78 -10.06
N ARG A 166 17.38 -3.57 -8.89
CA ARG A 166 15.95 -3.85 -8.71
C ARG A 166 15.05 -2.82 -9.39
N ALA A 167 15.50 -1.59 -9.56
CA ALA A 167 14.77 -0.55 -10.27
C ALA A 167 14.51 -0.91 -11.76
N LEU A 168 15.33 -1.77 -12.36
CA LEU A 168 15.11 -2.32 -13.70
C LEU A 168 13.76 -3.04 -13.84
N ALA A 169 13.30 -3.74 -12.80
CA ALA A 169 12.00 -4.41 -12.82
C ALA A 169 10.83 -3.41 -12.91
N ASN A 170 11.04 -2.17 -12.46
CA ASN A 170 10.06 -1.09 -12.54
C ASN A 170 10.27 -0.21 -13.79
N GLY A 171 11.11 -0.66 -14.74
CA GLY A 171 11.43 0.08 -15.97
C GLY A 171 12.39 1.25 -15.79
N ILE A 172 13.01 1.42 -14.61
CA ILE A 172 13.92 2.53 -14.34
C ILE A 172 15.35 2.10 -14.67
N ASN A 173 15.98 2.79 -15.62
CA ASN A 173 17.40 2.63 -15.93
C ASN A 173 18.24 3.61 -15.07
N ALA A 174 18.71 3.15 -13.92
CA ALA A 174 19.52 3.93 -12.99
C ALA A 174 20.83 3.21 -12.66
N THR A 175 21.89 3.99 -12.43
CA THR A 175 23.16 3.49 -11.90
C THR A 175 23.15 3.52 -10.37
N PRO A 176 24.05 2.79 -9.69
CA PRO A 176 24.21 2.90 -8.23
C PRO A 176 24.48 4.34 -7.77
N ASP A 177 25.10 5.16 -8.60
CA ASP A 177 25.39 6.55 -8.27
C ASP A 177 24.17 7.45 -8.33
N ASP A 178 23.08 7.04 -8.98
CA ASP A 178 21.83 7.81 -9.03
C ASP A 178 20.98 7.62 -7.77
N VAL A 179 21.31 6.62 -6.95
CA VAL A 179 20.56 6.23 -5.74
C VAL A 179 21.08 6.98 -4.52
N ILE A 180 20.17 7.67 -3.82
CA ILE A 180 20.41 8.27 -2.50
C ILE A 180 19.55 7.52 -1.48
N VAL A 181 20.19 6.87 -0.51
CA VAL A 181 19.51 6.18 0.61
C VAL A 181 18.94 7.21 1.58
N THR A 182 17.75 6.95 2.12
CA THR A 182 17.03 7.84 3.03
C THR A 182 16.47 7.11 4.26
N HIS A 183 16.09 7.87 5.29
CA HIS A 183 15.34 7.41 6.47
C HIS A 183 13.85 7.13 6.16
N GLY A 184 13.60 6.32 5.12
CA GLY A 184 12.28 6.00 4.60
C GLY A 184 11.77 6.99 3.56
N CYS A 185 10.54 6.77 3.09
CA CYS A 185 9.96 7.59 2.02
C CYS A 185 9.62 9.02 2.47
N ILE A 186 9.25 9.22 3.74
CA ILE A 186 8.93 10.58 4.25
C ILE A 186 10.14 11.52 4.16
N GLU A 187 11.34 11.04 4.48
CA GLU A 187 12.55 11.85 4.25
C GLU A 187 12.76 12.09 2.74
N ALA A 188 12.58 11.07 1.91
CA ALA A 188 12.77 11.20 0.46
C ALA A 188 11.84 12.27 -0.13
N LEU A 189 10.56 12.27 0.25
CA LEU A 189 9.58 13.28 -0.15
C LEU A 189 9.96 14.66 0.37
N ASN A 190 10.41 14.78 1.62
CA ASN A 190 10.87 16.06 2.20
C ASN A 190 12.03 16.65 1.38
N LEU A 191 13.03 15.83 1.08
CA LEU A 191 14.20 16.23 0.30
C LEU A 191 13.82 16.59 -1.14
N ALA A 192 12.96 15.79 -1.78
CA ALA A 192 12.45 16.05 -3.13
C ALA A 192 11.72 17.40 -3.21
N LEU A 193 10.78 17.65 -2.28
CA LEU A 193 10.02 18.89 -2.22
C LEU A 193 10.91 20.12 -1.97
N ARG A 194 11.84 20.05 -1.01
CA ARG A 194 12.84 21.12 -0.77
C ARG A 194 13.79 21.35 -1.96
N ALA A 195 13.99 20.34 -2.80
CA ALA A 195 14.80 20.46 -4.00
C ALA A 195 14.12 21.29 -5.09
N VAL A 196 12.79 21.22 -5.18
CA VAL A 196 12.03 21.77 -6.33
C VAL A 196 11.16 22.97 -5.98
N ALA A 197 10.83 23.18 -4.70
CA ALA A 197 9.89 24.21 -4.25
C ALA A 197 10.38 24.93 -2.98
N ARG A 198 9.66 26.00 -2.60
CA ARG A 198 9.92 26.85 -1.43
C ARG A 198 8.64 27.03 -0.60
N PRO A 199 8.74 27.49 0.66
CA PRO A 199 7.55 27.89 1.42
C PRO A 199 6.69 28.89 0.63
N GLY A 200 5.37 28.72 0.66
CA GLY A 200 4.39 29.49 -0.10
C GLY A 200 4.07 28.93 -1.49
N ASP A 201 4.90 28.05 -2.04
CA ASP A 201 4.65 27.43 -3.34
C ASP A 201 3.51 26.43 -3.30
N THR A 202 2.83 26.27 -4.45
CA THR A 202 1.72 25.32 -4.60
C THR A 202 2.24 24.01 -5.16
N ILE A 203 1.84 22.90 -4.52
CA ILE A 203 2.14 21.53 -4.94
C ILE A 203 0.83 20.85 -5.32
N ALA A 204 0.74 20.36 -6.55
CA ALA A 204 -0.40 19.55 -6.99
C ALA A 204 -0.28 18.14 -6.39
N VAL A 205 -1.35 17.67 -5.78
CA VAL A 205 -1.44 16.35 -5.13
C VAL A 205 -2.75 15.68 -5.47
N GLU A 206 -2.79 14.36 -5.36
CA GLU A 206 -4.00 13.56 -5.49
C GLU A 206 -5.07 13.92 -4.45
N SER A 207 -6.34 13.72 -4.77
CA SER A 207 -7.46 13.85 -3.82
C SER A 207 -8.38 12.63 -3.93
N PRO A 208 -8.47 11.80 -2.87
CA PRO A 208 -7.78 11.92 -1.58
C PRO A 208 -6.25 11.72 -1.66
N ALA A 209 -5.51 12.34 -0.75
CA ALA A 209 -4.05 12.22 -0.60
C ALA A 209 -3.66 11.49 0.70
N TYR A 210 -2.49 10.85 0.68
CA TYR A 210 -1.87 10.34 1.89
C TYR A 210 -1.58 11.48 2.87
N PHE A 211 -2.18 11.43 4.07
CA PHE A 211 -2.01 12.45 5.10
C PHE A 211 -0.55 12.76 5.46
N GLY A 212 0.36 11.77 5.36
CA GLY A 212 1.78 12.01 5.63
C GLY A 212 2.43 12.94 4.60
N LEU A 213 2.00 12.91 3.33
CA LEU A 213 2.43 13.89 2.33
C LEU A 213 1.88 15.28 2.68
N LEU A 214 0.60 15.37 3.05
CA LEU A 214 -0.01 16.63 3.47
C LEU A 214 0.72 17.24 4.68
N GLN A 215 1.09 16.44 5.67
CA GLN A 215 1.94 16.87 6.79
C GLN A 215 3.31 17.37 6.31
N VAL A 216 3.96 16.68 5.37
CA VAL A 216 5.23 17.17 4.81
C VAL A 216 5.05 18.55 4.19
N LEU A 217 4.01 18.75 3.36
CA LEU A 217 3.72 20.05 2.74
C LEU A 217 3.49 21.15 3.79
N GLU A 218 2.68 20.87 4.81
CA GLU A 218 2.42 21.78 5.92
C GLU A 218 3.70 22.19 6.64
N SER A 219 4.55 21.20 6.99
CA SER A 219 5.82 21.44 7.70
C SER A 219 6.83 22.26 6.89
N LEU A 220 6.68 22.27 5.56
CA LEU A 220 7.50 23.06 4.63
C LEU A 220 6.87 24.42 4.30
N GLY A 221 5.71 24.74 4.87
CA GLY A 221 4.96 25.95 4.57
C GLY A 221 4.43 25.99 3.13
N MET A 222 4.28 24.84 2.47
CA MET A 222 3.79 24.70 1.10
C MET A 222 2.26 24.56 1.07
N ARG A 223 1.64 24.94 -0.04
CA ARG A 223 0.19 24.83 -0.25
C ARG A 223 -0.13 23.58 -1.07
N ALA A 224 -1.17 22.85 -0.69
CA ALA A 224 -1.65 21.71 -1.47
C ALA A 224 -2.77 22.16 -2.43
N LEU A 225 -2.63 21.82 -3.70
CA LEU A 225 -3.70 21.86 -4.68
C LEU A 225 -4.16 20.44 -4.96
N GLU A 226 -5.38 20.12 -4.53
CA GLU A 226 -5.98 18.81 -4.69
C GLU A 226 -6.49 18.61 -6.13
N ILE A 227 -6.00 17.59 -6.80
CA ILE A 227 -6.42 17.16 -8.13
C ILE A 227 -7.29 15.90 -7.97
N PRO A 228 -8.50 15.84 -8.58
CA PRO A 228 -9.36 14.67 -8.46
C PRO A 228 -8.67 13.39 -8.94
N THR A 229 -8.78 12.35 -8.10
CA THR A 229 -8.16 11.05 -8.34
C THR A 229 -9.23 9.96 -8.36
N SER A 230 -9.28 9.24 -9.48
CA SER A 230 -10.18 8.10 -9.65
C SER A 230 -9.72 6.91 -8.80
N PRO A 231 -10.64 6.23 -8.06
CA PRO A 231 -10.34 4.97 -7.38
C PRO A 231 -10.03 3.81 -8.33
N GLN A 232 -10.13 4.02 -9.64
CA GLN A 232 -9.85 3.02 -10.67
C GLN A 232 -8.63 3.41 -11.51
N HIS A 233 -8.54 4.67 -11.92
CA HIS A 233 -7.57 5.11 -12.93
C HIS A 233 -6.46 6.03 -12.38
N GLY A 234 -6.54 6.46 -11.12
CA GLY A 234 -5.58 7.40 -10.54
C GLY A 234 -5.88 8.86 -10.87
N LEU A 235 -4.86 9.71 -10.78
CA LEU A 235 -4.98 11.17 -10.93
C LEU A 235 -5.54 11.56 -12.30
N SER A 236 -6.51 12.47 -12.35
CA SER A 236 -7.02 13.03 -13.60
C SER A 236 -5.99 13.98 -14.24
N ILE A 237 -5.46 13.57 -15.39
CA ILE A 237 -4.51 14.36 -16.17
C ILE A 237 -5.20 15.60 -16.75
N GLU A 238 -6.46 15.49 -17.15
CA GLU A 238 -7.25 16.60 -17.67
C GLU A 238 -7.47 17.68 -16.61
N ALA A 239 -7.78 17.29 -15.37
CA ALA A 239 -7.92 18.22 -14.26
C ALA A 239 -6.57 18.86 -13.89
N LEU A 240 -5.47 18.11 -13.98
CA LEU A 240 -4.13 18.66 -13.77
C LEU A 240 -3.72 19.66 -14.87
N ASP A 241 -4.00 19.36 -16.13
CA ASP A 241 -3.70 20.28 -17.24
C ASP A 241 -4.53 21.58 -17.12
N LEU A 242 -5.81 21.46 -16.75
CA LEU A 242 -6.62 22.62 -16.42
C LEU A 242 -6.03 23.41 -15.24
N ALA A 243 -5.55 22.73 -14.20
CA ALA A 243 -4.93 23.38 -13.06
C ALA A 243 -3.65 24.15 -13.43
N PHE A 244 -2.83 23.63 -14.35
CA PHE A 244 -1.67 24.37 -14.88
C PHE A 244 -2.08 25.64 -15.63
N GLN A 245 -3.24 25.64 -16.30
CA GLN A 245 -3.76 26.80 -17.03
C GLN A 245 -4.38 27.85 -16.09
N THR A 246 -4.99 27.43 -14.98
CA THR A 246 -5.73 28.33 -14.08
C THR A 246 -4.93 28.77 -12.85
N HIS A 247 -3.85 28.07 -12.49
CA HIS A 247 -3.02 28.38 -11.33
C HIS A 247 -1.55 28.63 -11.72
N GLY A 248 -1.09 29.88 -11.60
CA GLY A 248 0.25 30.29 -12.06
C GLY A 248 1.46 29.86 -11.21
N ASN A 249 1.29 29.17 -10.07
CA ASN A 249 2.40 28.84 -9.15
C ASN A 249 2.48 27.36 -8.75
N ILE A 250 2.06 26.42 -9.60
CA ILE A 250 2.29 25.00 -9.35
C ILE A 250 3.77 24.68 -9.57
N ARG A 251 4.49 24.30 -8.52
CA ARG A 251 5.95 24.06 -8.55
C ARG A 251 6.36 22.60 -8.56
N ALA A 252 5.46 21.69 -8.21
CA ALA A 252 5.66 20.26 -8.39
C ALA A 252 4.31 19.54 -8.41
N VAL A 253 4.32 18.33 -8.94
CA VAL A 253 3.22 17.36 -8.81
C VAL A 253 3.75 16.19 -7.99
N VAL A 254 3.00 15.75 -6.96
CA VAL A 254 3.32 14.55 -6.19
C VAL A 254 2.21 13.51 -6.38
N VAL A 255 2.59 12.29 -6.78
CA VAL A 255 1.65 11.21 -7.09
C VAL A 255 2.08 9.88 -6.50
N VAL A 256 1.12 9.00 -6.25
CA VAL A 256 1.32 7.58 -5.88
C VAL A 256 0.72 6.69 -6.98
N PRO A 257 1.41 6.47 -8.12
CA PRO A 257 0.82 5.81 -9.29
C PRO A 257 0.50 4.33 -9.08
N ASN A 258 1.22 3.64 -8.19
CA ASN A 258 1.03 2.23 -7.91
C ASN A 258 0.48 2.03 -6.50
N PHE A 259 -0.77 1.57 -6.41
CA PHE A 259 -1.50 1.36 -5.16
C PHE A 259 -1.62 2.63 -4.32
N GLN A 260 -2.27 3.64 -4.91
CA GLN A 260 -2.51 4.95 -4.32
C GLN A 260 -3.06 4.84 -2.89
N ASN A 261 -2.58 5.67 -1.97
CA ASN A 261 -3.08 5.68 -0.59
C ASN A 261 -3.93 6.94 -0.36
N PRO A 262 -5.26 6.80 -0.14
CA PRO A 262 -5.93 5.61 0.38
C PRO A 262 -6.65 4.69 -0.63
N LEU A 263 -6.77 5.06 -1.91
CA LEU A 263 -7.72 4.44 -2.85
C LEU A 263 -7.38 2.98 -3.23
N GLY A 264 -6.11 2.66 -3.31
CA GLY A 264 -5.54 1.37 -3.75
C GLY A 264 -5.35 1.24 -5.25
N CYS A 265 -5.75 2.22 -6.07
CA CYS A 265 -5.70 2.14 -7.52
C CYS A 265 -4.28 2.06 -8.08
N VAL A 266 -4.15 1.50 -9.28
CA VAL A 266 -2.94 1.55 -10.10
C VAL A 266 -3.25 2.39 -11.32
N MET A 267 -2.50 3.46 -11.54
CA MET A 267 -2.61 4.31 -12.72
C MET A 267 -2.21 3.49 -13.97
N PRO A 268 -3.02 3.48 -15.04
CA PRO A 268 -2.67 2.80 -16.28
C PRO A 268 -1.34 3.29 -16.85
N GLU A 269 -0.59 2.40 -17.51
CA GLU A 269 0.74 2.74 -18.06
C GLU A 269 0.70 3.89 -19.07
N ALA A 270 -0.31 3.90 -19.96
CA ALA A 270 -0.50 4.99 -20.90
C ALA A 270 -0.73 6.33 -20.19
N GLU A 271 -1.46 6.33 -19.07
CA GLU A 271 -1.69 7.52 -18.26
C GLU A 271 -0.43 7.97 -17.53
N LYS A 272 0.40 7.05 -17.00
CA LYS A 272 1.72 7.39 -16.44
C LYS A 272 2.60 8.08 -17.47
N ALA A 273 2.65 7.57 -18.71
CA ALA A 273 3.40 8.19 -19.80
C ALA A 273 2.86 9.60 -20.14
N ARG A 274 1.53 9.75 -20.25
CA ARG A 274 0.87 11.04 -20.47
C ARG A 274 1.17 12.05 -19.34
N LEU A 275 1.18 11.60 -18.09
CA LEU A 275 1.46 12.43 -16.92
C LEU A 275 2.89 12.96 -16.95
N VAL A 276 3.87 12.10 -17.24
CA VAL A 276 5.28 12.48 -17.38
C VAL A 276 5.45 13.50 -18.52
N ALA A 277 4.86 13.23 -19.68
CA ALA A 277 4.92 14.13 -20.84
C ALA A 277 4.24 15.49 -20.57
N LEU A 278 3.13 15.51 -19.83
CA LEU A 278 2.47 16.75 -19.39
C LEU A 278 3.40 17.55 -18.46
N CYS A 279 3.95 16.92 -17.42
CA CYS A 279 4.84 17.58 -16.47
C CYS A 279 6.12 18.11 -17.15
N GLU A 280 6.69 17.36 -18.09
CA GLU A 280 7.83 17.80 -18.89
C GLU A 280 7.50 19.02 -19.75
N ARG A 281 6.36 19.01 -20.48
CA ARG A 281 5.90 20.13 -21.30
C ARG A 281 5.70 21.41 -20.48
N GLN A 282 5.15 21.26 -19.27
CA GLN A 282 4.91 22.37 -18.35
C GLN A 282 6.16 22.77 -17.55
N GLN A 283 7.28 22.04 -17.72
CA GLN A 283 8.52 22.22 -16.96
C GLN A 283 8.33 22.13 -15.44
N VAL A 284 7.35 21.34 -14.99
CA VAL A 284 7.04 21.11 -13.58
C VAL A 284 7.60 19.75 -13.17
N PRO A 285 8.41 19.65 -12.10
CA PRO A 285 8.89 18.38 -11.57
C PRO A 285 7.76 17.45 -11.12
N LEU A 286 7.90 16.17 -11.47
CA LEU A 286 7.04 15.10 -10.96
C LEU A 286 7.78 14.33 -9.86
N ILE A 287 7.16 14.21 -8.70
CA ILE A 287 7.64 13.40 -7.58
C ILE A 287 6.75 12.17 -7.50
N GLU A 288 7.32 11.01 -7.74
CA GLU A 288 6.64 9.72 -7.66
C GLU A 288 6.96 9.05 -6.32
N ASP A 289 5.93 8.74 -5.52
CA ASP A 289 6.03 7.87 -4.36
C ASP A 289 5.60 6.44 -4.72
N ASP A 290 6.55 5.53 -4.84
CA ASP A 290 6.35 4.12 -5.17
C ASP A 290 6.59 3.21 -3.94
N THR A 291 6.06 3.61 -2.79
CA THR A 291 6.18 2.84 -1.53
C THR A 291 5.47 1.48 -1.58
N TYR A 292 4.48 1.30 -2.46
CA TYR A 292 3.65 0.10 -2.55
C TYR A 292 3.87 -0.74 -3.82
N GLY A 293 4.62 -0.24 -4.82
CA GLY A 293 4.71 -0.85 -6.17
C GLY A 293 5.10 -2.32 -6.21
N ALA A 294 5.84 -2.82 -5.20
CA ALA A 294 6.21 -4.23 -5.10
C ALA A 294 5.08 -5.15 -4.60
N LEU A 295 3.89 -4.64 -4.28
CA LEU A 295 2.79 -5.39 -3.64
C LEU A 295 1.64 -5.75 -4.59
N THR A 296 1.92 -5.96 -5.88
CA THR A 296 0.94 -6.58 -6.79
C THR A 296 0.48 -7.96 -6.29
N ASP A 297 -0.75 -8.33 -6.64
CA ASP A 297 -1.31 -9.65 -6.34
C ASP A 297 -0.61 -10.78 -7.10
N ASP A 298 -0.14 -10.48 -8.30
CA ASP A 298 0.65 -11.40 -9.12
C ASP A 298 2.15 -11.12 -8.96
N ASP A 299 2.98 -11.83 -9.72
CA ASP A 299 4.42 -11.60 -9.72
C ASP A 299 4.85 -10.64 -10.86
N THR A 300 3.89 -9.99 -11.55
CA THR A 300 4.14 -9.06 -12.65
C THR A 300 4.58 -7.70 -12.08
N PRO A 301 5.80 -7.22 -12.38
CA PRO A 301 6.23 -5.90 -11.92
C PRO A 301 5.37 -4.78 -12.53
N LEU A 302 5.11 -3.73 -11.76
CA LEU A 302 4.47 -2.52 -12.25
C LEU A 302 5.54 -1.50 -12.66
N PRO A 303 5.49 -0.92 -13.87
CA PRO A 303 6.40 0.14 -14.23
C PRO A 303 6.13 1.39 -13.39
N ALA A 304 7.20 2.06 -12.98
CA ALA A 304 7.16 3.37 -12.35
C ALA A 304 6.90 4.46 -13.40
N ALA A 305 6.24 5.55 -13.06
CA ALA A 305 6.12 6.72 -13.93
C ALA A 305 7.51 7.23 -14.39
N LYS A 306 8.53 7.15 -13.51
CA LYS A 306 9.92 7.45 -13.86
C LYS A 306 10.47 6.66 -15.06
N SER A 307 9.93 5.50 -15.40
CA SER A 307 10.38 4.73 -16.58
C SER A 307 10.21 5.48 -17.92
N TRP A 308 9.29 6.45 -17.98
CA TRP A 308 9.08 7.31 -19.16
C TRP A 308 9.86 8.64 -19.08
N ASP A 309 10.67 8.86 -18.04
CA ASP A 309 11.42 10.10 -17.84
C ASP A 309 12.65 10.18 -18.74
N ALA A 310 12.60 11.01 -19.77
CA ALA A 310 13.72 11.24 -20.69
C ALA A 310 14.65 12.40 -20.27
N THR A 311 14.16 13.34 -19.45
CA THR A 311 14.87 14.60 -19.15
C THR A 311 15.41 14.67 -17.73
N GLY A 312 15.21 13.61 -16.94
CA GLY A 312 15.56 13.59 -15.53
C GLY A 312 14.62 14.46 -14.68
N ASN A 313 13.42 14.75 -15.16
CA ASN A 313 12.44 15.60 -14.49
C ASN A 313 11.66 14.87 -13.37
N VAL A 314 11.66 13.54 -13.39
CA VAL A 314 10.94 12.73 -12.40
C VAL A 314 11.87 12.35 -11.24
N ILE A 315 11.47 12.71 -10.02
CA ILE A 315 12.10 12.25 -8.79
C ILE A 315 11.33 11.02 -8.29
N TYR A 316 11.97 9.85 -8.32
CA TYR A 316 11.37 8.62 -7.80
C TYR A 316 11.74 8.44 -6.33
N CYS A 317 10.77 8.21 -5.47
CA CYS A 317 10.91 7.96 -4.04
C CYS A 317 10.29 6.61 -3.71
N SER A 318 10.98 5.79 -2.91
CA SER A 318 10.43 4.50 -2.47
C SER A 318 10.98 4.10 -1.11
N SER A 319 10.39 3.06 -0.52
CA SER A 319 10.83 2.56 0.78
C SER A 319 10.56 1.08 0.98
N MET A 320 11.21 0.54 1.99
CA MET A 320 11.12 -0.87 2.37
C MET A 320 10.11 -1.12 3.49
N HIS A 321 9.43 -0.06 3.94
CA HIS A 321 8.56 -0.10 5.11
C HIS A 321 7.35 -1.01 4.95
N LYS A 322 6.89 -1.23 3.72
CA LYS A 322 5.71 -2.05 3.44
C LYS A 322 6.04 -3.47 3.00
N THR A 323 7.29 -3.71 2.63
CA THR A 323 7.71 -4.90 1.87
C THR A 323 8.73 -5.76 2.61
N LEU A 324 9.57 -5.16 3.46
CA LEU A 324 10.67 -5.86 4.11
C LEU A 324 10.79 -5.63 5.61
N ALA A 325 11.00 -4.38 6.04
CA ALA A 325 11.46 -4.10 7.40
C ALA A 325 10.96 -2.74 7.90
N PRO A 326 9.70 -2.66 8.38
CA PRO A 326 9.15 -1.41 8.92
C PRO A 326 10.05 -0.75 9.98
N GLY A 327 10.65 -1.55 10.86
CA GLY A 327 11.49 -1.09 11.95
C GLY A 327 12.88 -0.57 11.56
N MET A 328 13.40 -0.89 10.36
CA MET A 328 14.73 -0.45 9.93
C MET A 328 14.78 0.97 9.38
N ARG A 329 13.63 1.56 9.08
CA ARG A 329 13.55 2.95 8.62
C ARG A 329 14.35 3.28 7.35
N LEU A 330 14.53 2.33 6.44
CA LEU A 330 15.25 2.53 5.17
C LEU A 330 14.31 2.83 3.98
N GLY A 331 14.70 3.83 3.20
CA GLY A 331 14.14 4.19 1.90
C GLY A 331 15.22 4.68 0.96
N TRP A 332 14.83 5.11 -0.24
CA TRP A 332 15.74 5.69 -1.21
C TRP A 332 15.00 6.58 -2.20
N LEU A 333 15.77 7.38 -2.94
CA LEU A 333 15.29 8.11 -4.09
C LEU A 333 16.26 8.06 -5.27
N ILE A 334 15.74 8.33 -6.47
CA ILE A 334 16.49 8.54 -7.70
C ILE A 334 16.10 9.92 -8.23
N GLY A 335 17.00 10.89 -8.04
CA GLY A 335 16.68 12.33 -8.14
C GLY A 335 16.68 12.93 -9.54
N GLY A 336 17.10 12.20 -10.57
CA GLY A 336 17.29 12.75 -11.92
C GLY A 336 18.19 13.99 -11.89
N ARG A 337 17.77 15.07 -12.58
CA ARG A 337 18.54 16.33 -12.61
C ARG A 337 18.63 17.05 -11.25
N TRP A 338 17.80 16.66 -10.28
CA TRP A 338 17.77 17.26 -8.94
C TRP A 338 18.72 16.58 -7.94
N LYS A 339 19.37 15.47 -8.34
CA LYS A 339 20.23 14.65 -7.47
C LYS A 339 21.25 15.46 -6.65
N ALA A 340 22.00 16.35 -7.29
CA ALA A 340 23.05 17.12 -6.60
C ALA A 340 22.48 18.00 -5.48
N ARG A 341 21.36 18.69 -5.75
CA ARG A 341 20.65 19.50 -4.77
C ARG A 341 20.08 18.64 -3.64
N ILE A 342 19.50 17.49 -3.96
CA ILE A 342 18.97 16.55 -2.96
C ILE A 342 20.08 16.03 -2.05
N ALA A 343 21.23 15.63 -2.61
CA ALA A 343 22.37 15.16 -1.84
C ALA A 343 22.90 16.23 -0.87
N MET A 344 22.98 17.49 -1.32
CA MET A 344 23.34 18.63 -0.46
C MET A 344 22.33 18.81 0.69
N LEU A 345 21.02 18.78 0.38
CA LEU A 345 19.97 18.91 1.39
C LEU A 345 20.01 17.77 2.43
N LYS A 346 20.21 16.52 1.98
CA LYS A 346 20.35 15.38 2.89
C LYS A 346 21.54 15.55 3.82
N PHE A 347 22.69 15.95 3.26
CA PHE A 347 23.89 16.18 4.05
C PHE A 347 23.68 17.25 5.13
N ALA A 348 22.90 18.30 4.82
CA ALA A 348 22.57 19.37 5.77
C ALA A 348 21.53 18.96 6.83
N GLN A 349 20.57 18.09 6.48
CA GLN A 349 19.41 17.80 7.33
C GLN A 349 19.57 16.58 8.23
N SER A 350 20.04 15.45 7.71
CA SER A 350 19.92 14.16 8.41
C SER A 350 21.17 13.28 8.38
N ARG A 351 22.18 13.66 7.59
CA ARG A 351 23.42 12.90 7.41
C ARG A 351 23.15 11.51 6.77
N PRO A 352 24.21 10.74 6.45
CA PRO A 352 24.06 9.41 5.88
C PRO A 352 23.46 8.43 6.90
N ASN A 353 22.60 7.54 6.41
CA ASN A 353 22.05 6.45 7.21
C ASN A 353 23.16 5.54 7.75
N GLU A 354 22.82 4.83 8.82
CA GLU A 354 23.67 3.90 9.56
C GLU A 354 23.99 2.67 8.70
N PRO A 355 25.24 2.19 8.69
CA PRO A 355 25.68 1.17 7.74
C PRO A 355 25.11 -0.22 8.00
N LEU A 356 24.94 -0.60 9.27
CA LEU A 356 24.62 -1.98 9.64
C LEU A 356 23.30 -2.46 9.02
N ALA A 357 22.26 -1.62 9.08
CA ALA A 357 20.97 -1.94 8.46
C ALA A 357 21.09 -2.01 6.93
N GLN A 358 21.88 -1.12 6.32
CA GLN A 358 22.07 -1.10 4.87
C GLN A 358 22.80 -2.34 4.35
N ILE A 359 23.81 -2.83 5.06
CA ILE A 359 24.54 -4.06 4.72
C ILE A 359 23.60 -5.27 4.80
N ALA A 360 22.88 -5.42 5.92
CA ALA A 360 21.97 -6.54 6.11
C ALA A 360 20.86 -6.58 5.06
N VAL A 361 20.33 -5.40 4.70
CA VAL A 361 19.34 -5.27 3.64
C VAL A 361 19.94 -5.56 2.27
N ALA A 362 21.13 -5.04 1.95
CA ALA A 362 21.80 -5.31 0.68
C ALA A 362 22.01 -6.81 0.47
N GLU A 363 22.51 -7.51 1.49
CA GLU A 363 22.70 -8.97 1.46
C GLU A 363 21.37 -9.69 1.18
N PHE A 364 20.32 -9.38 1.94
CA PHE A 364 19.05 -10.08 1.81
C PHE A 364 18.35 -9.77 0.48
N MET A 365 18.21 -8.49 0.13
CA MET A 365 17.61 -8.03 -1.13
C MET A 365 18.40 -8.47 -2.35
N GLY A 366 19.71 -8.66 -2.22
CA GLY A 366 20.57 -9.16 -3.30
C GLY A 366 20.33 -10.63 -3.63
N SER A 367 19.65 -11.37 -2.76
CA SER A 367 19.46 -12.82 -2.86
C SER A 367 18.10 -13.23 -3.43
N ARG A 368 18.02 -14.47 -3.95
CA ARG A 368 16.74 -15.12 -4.32
C ARG A 368 15.79 -15.32 -3.14
N ALA A 369 16.27 -15.19 -1.89
CA ALA A 369 15.41 -15.33 -0.72
C ALA A 369 14.45 -14.14 -0.58
N TYR A 370 14.85 -12.96 -1.05
CA TYR A 370 13.97 -11.80 -1.08
C TYR A 370 12.80 -11.97 -2.04
N ASP A 371 13.02 -12.54 -3.23
CA ASP A 371 11.95 -12.75 -4.20
C ASP A 371 10.92 -13.75 -3.67
N ARG A 372 11.39 -14.85 -3.04
CA ARG A 372 10.51 -15.81 -2.34
C ARG A 372 9.75 -15.16 -1.18
N HIS A 373 10.39 -14.24 -0.46
CA HIS A 373 9.75 -13.48 0.61
C HIS A 373 8.64 -12.58 0.05
N LEU A 374 8.90 -11.83 -1.01
CA LEU A 374 7.87 -11.01 -1.67
C LEU A 374 6.68 -11.84 -2.14
N SER A 375 6.90 -12.95 -2.87
CA SER A 375 5.78 -13.80 -3.31
C SER A 375 5.00 -14.43 -2.15
N ARG A 376 5.62 -14.63 -0.98
CA ARG A 376 4.90 -15.05 0.23
C ARG A 376 4.10 -13.89 0.84
N LEU A 377 4.70 -12.71 0.95
CA LEU A 377 4.05 -11.52 1.49
C LEU A 377 2.84 -11.11 0.64
N ARG A 378 2.98 -11.09 -0.69
CA ARG A 378 1.89 -10.80 -1.65
C ARG A 378 0.71 -11.75 -1.47
N ARG A 379 0.97 -13.07 -1.43
CA ARG A 379 -0.07 -14.07 -1.17
C ARG A 379 -0.75 -13.89 0.18
N HIS A 380 0.01 -13.55 1.22
CA HIS A 380 -0.53 -13.26 2.54
C HIS A 380 -1.46 -12.05 2.50
N LEU A 381 -0.99 -10.92 1.99
CA LEU A 381 -1.76 -9.67 1.89
C LEU A 381 -3.00 -9.83 1.00
N LYS A 382 -2.88 -10.56 -0.11
CA LYS A 382 -4.01 -10.89 -0.97
C LYS A 382 -5.09 -11.63 -0.20
N ALA A 383 -4.72 -12.69 0.54
CA ALA A 383 -5.67 -13.46 1.34
C ALA A 383 -6.33 -12.58 2.43
N GLN A 384 -5.56 -11.72 3.10
CA GLN A 384 -6.11 -10.78 4.09
C GLN A 384 -7.11 -9.80 3.46
N ARG A 385 -6.77 -9.24 2.30
CA ARG A 385 -7.60 -8.27 1.60
C ARG A 385 -8.90 -8.88 1.10
N ASP A 386 -8.81 -10.05 0.46
CA ASP A 386 -9.98 -10.80 0.00
C ASP A 386 -10.91 -11.18 1.17
N GLN A 387 -10.36 -11.64 2.30
CA GLN A 387 -11.15 -11.96 3.49
C GLN A 387 -11.77 -10.73 4.14
N THR A 388 -11.02 -9.65 4.29
CA THR A 388 -11.53 -8.38 4.85
C THR A 388 -12.69 -7.86 4.01
N ALA A 389 -12.53 -7.85 2.68
CA ALA A 389 -13.58 -7.45 1.75
C ALA A 389 -14.81 -8.37 1.85
N GLU A 390 -14.62 -9.67 2.03
CA GLU A 390 -15.73 -10.62 2.22
C GLU A 390 -16.49 -10.38 3.53
N THR A 391 -15.78 -10.09 4.63
CA THR A 391 -16.39 -9.73 5.92
C THR A 391 -17.14 -8.41 5.83
N ILE A 392 -16.59 -7.40 5.13
CA ILE A 392 -17.30 -6.15 4.85
C ILE A 392 -18.58 -6.45 4.06
N ALA A 393 -18.49 -7.25 2.99
CA ALA A 393 -19.65 -7.61 2.17
C ALA A 393 -20.77 -8.31 2.96
N ALA A 394 -20.37 -9.13 3.93
CA ALA A 394 -21.30 -9.94 4.70
C ALA A 394 -21.99 -9.17 5.83
N HIS A 395 -21.34 -8.14 6.40
CA HIS A 395 -21.77 -7.54 7.67
C HIS A 395 -22.00 -6.04 7.63
N PHE A 396 -21.35 -5.30 6.73
CA PHE A 396 -21.53 -3.85 6.67
C PHE A 396 -22.94 -3.50 6.14
N PRO A 397 -23.49 -2.35 6.54
CA PRO A 397 -24.83 -1.95 6.12
C PRO A 397 -24.96 -1.84 4.59
N GLN A 398 -26.18 -2.10 4.10
CA GLN A 398 -26.51 -1.94 2.68
C GLN A 398 -26.20 -0.51 2.21
N GLY A 399 -25.62 -0.40 1.02
CA GLY A 399 -25.15 0.88 0.46
C GLY A 399 -23.68 1.18 0.72
N THR A 400 -22.99 0.35 1.51
CA THR A 400 -21.52 0.39 1.61
C THR A 400 -20.90 0.15 0.22
N ARG A 401 -19.89 0.94 -0.13
CA ARG A 401 -19.08 0.76 -1.35
C ARG A 401 -17.63 0.52 -0.99
N LEU A 402 -16.90 -0.18 -1.83
CA LEU A 402 -15.56 -0.67 -1.52
C LEU A 402 -14.62 -0.57 -2.73
N SER A 403 -13.40 -0.06 -2.52
CA SER A 403 -12.34 -0.22 -3.53
C SER A 403 -11.78 -1.64 -3.49
N MET A 404 -11.55 -2.23 -4.66
CA MET A 404 -11.06 -3.61 -4.80
C MET A 404 -9.76 -3.65 -5.61
N PRO A 405 -8.64 -3.19 -5.03
CA PRO A 405 -7.38 -3.14 -5.76
C PRO A 405 -6.79 -4.53 -6.00
N GLN A 406 -6.06 -4.68 -7.10
CA GLN A 406 -5.35 -5.91 -7.50
C GLN A 406 -3.94 -5.99 -6.86
N GLY A 407 -3.85 -5.61 -5.59
CA GLY A 407 -2.60 -5.57 -4.85
C GLY A 407 -2.68 -4.60 -3.68
N GLY A 408 -1.53 -4.24 -3.13
CA GLY A 408 -1.43 -3.42 -1.94
C GLY A 408 -2.05 -4.10 -0.70
N MET A 409 -2.31 -3.28 0.31
CA MET A 409 -2.83 -3.73 1.61
C MET A 409 -3.93 -2.83 2.15
N LEU A 410 -4.55 -2.01 1.30
CA LEU A 410 -5.52 -1.00 1.71
C LEU A 410 -6.84 -1.24 0.99
N LEU A 411 -7.92 -0.97 1.72
CA LEU A 411 -9.27 -0.88 1.21
C LEU A 411 -9.84 0.50 1.57
N TRP A 412 -10.52 1.12 0.62
CA TRP A 412 -11.22 2.38 0.80
C TRP A 412 -12.72 2.10 0.85
N VAL A 413 -13.34 2.43 1.97
CA VAL A 413 -14.73 2.05 2.29
C VAL A 413 -15.59 3.30 2.35
N GLU A 414 -16.56 3.41 1.46
CA GLU A 414 -17.59 4.45 1.50
C GLU A 414 -18.76 3.94 2.35
N MET A 415 -19.09 4.66 3.42
CA MET A 415 -20.19 4.27 4.32
C MET A 415 -21.51 4.89 3.85
N PRO A 416 -22.64 4.18 3.97
CA PRO A 416 -23.93 4.67 3.52
C PRO A 416 -24.46 5.82 4.40
N GLY A 417 -25.33 6.65 3.82
CA GLY A 417 -26.08 7.66 4.56
C GLY A 417 -25.25 8.82 5.11
N GLY A 418 -24.04 9.05 4.58
CA GLY A 418 -23.17 10.15 5.01
C GLY A 418 -22.65 10.01 6.44
N ARG A 419 -22.55 8.77 6.95
CA ARG A 419 -22.05 8.46 8.29
C ARG A 419 -20.65 9.05 8.50
N SER A 420 -20.46 9.89 9.52
CA SER A 420 -19.14 10.45 9.87
C SER A 420 -18.13 9.35 10.20
N GLY A 421 -17.02 9.35 9.49
CA GLY A 421 -15.89 8.46 9.69
C GLY A 421 -15.16 8.75 10.99
N MET A 422 -15.19 10.01 11.44
CA MET A 422 -14.66 10.39 12.76
C MET A 422 -15.50 9.79 13.89
N ASP A 423 -16.83 9.84 13.79
CA ASP A 423 -17.73 9.26 14.79
C ASP A 423 -17.53 7.74 14.88
N VAL A 424 -17.38 7.09 13.72
CA VAL A 424 -17.08 5.65 13.65
C VAL A 424 -15.71 5.36 14.24
N PHE A 425 -14.69 6.16 13.96
CA PHE A 425 -13.37 6.03 14.56
C PHE A 425 -13.44 6.12 16.09
N GLU A 426 -14.11 7.13 16.66
CA GLU A 426 -14.19 7.32 18.11
C GLU A 426 -15.02 6.22 18.80
N ALA A 427 -16.09 5.73 18.16
CA ALA A 427 -16.86 4.61 18.65
C ALA A 427 -16.08 3.29 18.59
N ALA A 428 -15.35 3.04 17.50
CA ALA A 428 -14.50 1.86 17.32
C ALA A 428 -13.31 1.86 18.30
N LEU A 429 -12.72 3.03 18.54
CA LEU A 429 -11.60 3.20 19.45
C LEU A 429 -11.96 2.81 20.89
N ARG A 430 -13.19 3.12 21.34
CA ARG A 430 -13.72 2.66 22.64
C ARG A 430 -13.87 1.14 22.76
N GLN A 431 -13.90 0.43 21.64
CA GLN A 431 -13.89 -1.04 21.57
C GLN A 431 -12.48 -1.60 21.31
N GLY A 432 -11.43 -0.76 21.36
CA GLY A 432 -10.04 -1.13 21.07
C GLY A 432 -9.72 -1.31 19.58
N ILE A 433 -10.62 -0.88 18.69
CA ILE A 433 -10.49 -1.04 17.24
C ILE A 433 -10.01 0.29 16.62
N ARG A 434 -8.85 0.27 15.96
CA ARG A 434 -8.31 1.45 15.26
C ARG A 434 -8.62 1.37 13.77
N VAL A 435 -9.23 2.42 13.22
CA VAL A 435 -9.46 2.64 11.78
C VAL A 435 -8.98 4.05 11.40
N ALA A 436 -8.67 4.31 10.13
CA ALA A 436 -8.28 5.65 9.70
C ALA A 436 -9.49 6.36 9.06
N PRO A 437 -10.05 7.42 9.69
CA PRO A 437 -11.18 8.16 9.13
C PRO A 437 -10.79 8.90 7.85
N GLY A 438 -11.74 9.00 6.91
CA GLY A 438 -11.48 9.55 5.58
C GLY A 438 -11.14 11.05 5.58
N SER A 439 -11.57 11.78 6.60
CA SER A 439 -11.22 13.20 6.85
C SER A 439 -9.72 13.46 7.09
N MET A 440 -8.91 12.41 7.30
CA MET A 440 -7.46 12.53 7.31
C MET A 440 -6.85 12.68 5.91
N PHE A 441 -7.56 12.28 4.85
CA PHE A 441 -6.99 12.14 3.50
C PHE A 441 -7.37 13.29 2.55
N SER A 442 -7.89 14.40 3.07
CA SER A 442 -8.13 15.65 2.34
C SER A 442 -8.12 16.83 3.30
N ASN A 443 -7.84 18.03 2.79
CA ASN A 443 -8.00 19.27 3.53
C ASN A 443 -9.46 19.59 3.83
N GLY A 444 -10.40 19.13 2.99
CA GLY A 444 -11.85 19.33 3.16
C GLY A 444 -12.57 18.17 3.87
N THR A 445 -13.89 18.28 3.95
CA THR A 445 -14.80 17.29 4.57
C THR A 445 -15.39 16.29 3.57
N ARG A 446 -14.98 16.37 2.29
CA ARG A 446 -15.47 15.55 1.16
C ARG A 446 -15.44 14.04 1.41
N TYR A 447 -14.45 13.56 2.17
CA TYR A 447 -14.27 12.14 2.47
C TYR A 447 -14.64 11.78 3.90
N ASP A 448 -15.41 12.62 4.60
CA ASP A 448 -15.78 12.35 5.99
C ASP A 448 -16.55 11.02 6.12
N HIS A 449 -17.33 10.66 5.11
CA HIS A 449 -18.08 9.40 5.07
C HIS A 449 -17.28 8.17 4.62
N PHE A 450 -15.96 8.25 4.65
CA PHE A 450 -15.07 7.14 4.29
C PHE A 450 -14.24 6.62 5.48
N LEU A 451 -13.81 5.37 5.36
CA LEU A 451 -12.77 4.77 6.19
C LEU A 451 -11.69 4.13 5.30
N ARG A 452 -10.42 4.27 5.68
CA ARG A 452 -9.35 3.42 5.16
C ARG A 452 -9.15 2.25 6.12
N ILE A 453 -9.26 1.04 5.58
CA ILE A 453 -9.01 -0.23 6.28
C ILE A 453 -7.73 -0.86 5.74
N SER A 454 -6.79 -1.14 6.63
CA SER A 454 -5.55 -1.86 6.35
C SER A 454 -5.72 -3.36 6.55
N CYS A 455 -5.32 -4.12 5.54
CA CYS A 455 -5.39 -5.58 5.49
C CYS A 455 -4.04 -6.23 5.84
N GLY A 456 -3.29 -5.62 6.76
CA GLY A 456 -2.01 -6.16 7.22
C GLY A 456 -2.11 -7.13 8.40
N GLN A 457 -3.25 -7.14 9.11
CA GLN A 457 -3.52 -8.03 10.25
C GLN A 457 -3.68 -9.48 9.79
N ARG A 458 -3.41 -10.45 10.66
CA ARG A 458 -3.63 -11.88 10.36
C ARG A 458 -5.12 -12.23 10.52
N ILE A 459 -5.70 -12.94 9.56
CA ILE A 459 -7.01 -13.60 9.72
C ILE A 459 -7.02 -14.42 11.02
N SER A 460 -7.90 -14.03 11.93
CA SER A 460 -8.21 -14.74 13.16
C SER A 460 -9.69 -14.53 13.52
N PRO A 461 -10.25 -15.35 14.42
CA PRO A 461 -11.58 -15.10 14.97
C PRO A 461 -11.70 -13.70 15.58
N ASP A 462 -10.68 -13.23 16.30
CA ASP A 462 -10.68 -11.91 16.95
C ASP A 462 -10.70 -10.76 15.93
N ILE A 463 -9.91 -10.86 14.85
CA ILE A 463 -9.91 -9.86 13.77
C ILE A 463 -11.24 -9.86 13.02
N THR A 464 -11.84 -11.03 12.79
CA THR A 464 -13.18 -11.14 12.19
C THR A 464 -14.23 -10.51 13.10
N GLN A 465 -14.18 -10.79 14.40
CA GLN A 465 -15.09 -10.23 15.41
C GLN A 465 -14.94 -8.69 15.52
N ALA A 466 -13.72 -8.19 15.40
CA ALA A 466 -13.46 -6.75 15.36
C ALA A 466 -14.08 -6.10 14.12
N LEU A 467 -13.96 -6.70 12.93
CA LEU A 467 -14.63 -6.22 11.71
C LEU A 467 -16.16 -6.27 11.82
N GLN A 468 -16.73 -7.32 12.43
CA GLN A 468 -18.17 -7.41 12.70
C GLN A 468 -18.64 -6.35 13.70
N THR A 469 -17.83 -6.05 14.71
CA THR A 469 -18.11 -4.97 15.67
C THR A 469 -18.04 -3.61 14.98
N LEU A 470 -17.04 -3.38 14.13
CA LEU A 470 -16.95 -2.19 13.30
C LEU A 470 -18.19 -2.05 12.39
N ALA A 471 -18.64 -3.15 11.76
CA ALA A 471 -19.84 -3.16 10.93
C ALA A 471 -21.10 -2.71 11.70
N ARG A 472 -21.27 -3.16 12.95
CA ARG A 472 -22.36 -2.70 13.83
C ARG A 472 -22.27 -1.20 14.10
N ILE A 473 -21.08 -0.69 14.41
CA ILE A 473 -20.82 0.74 14.68
C ILE A 473 -21.13 1.61 13.44
N VAL A 474 -20.79 1.12 12.25
CA VAL A 474 -21.13 1.79 10.97
C VAL A 474 -22.65 1.81 10.76
N GLY A 475 -23.37 0.78 11.20
CA GLY A 475 -24.84 0.70 11.09
C GLY A 475 -25.62 1.44 12.17
N GLU A 476 -24.98 1.91 13.24
CA GLU A 476 -25.64 2.70 14.28
C GLU A 476 -26.08 4.07 13.72
N ARG A 477 -27.30 4.51 14.08
CA ARG A 477 -27.76 5.85 13.71
C ARG A 477 -26.97 6.91 14.49
N PRO A 478 -26.73 8.11 13.93
CA PRO A 478 -26.17 9.22 14.70
C PRO A 478 -27.05 9.48 15.93
N LYS A 479 -26.45 9.63 17.11
CA LYS A 479 -27.19 10.18 18.25
C LYS A 479 -27.53 11.63 17.86
N LYS A 480 -28.83 11.92 17.77
CA LYS A 480 -29.33 13.28 17.50
C LYS A 480 -28.89 14.26 18.58
#